data_AF-A0A098EYP5-F1
#
_entry.id   AF-A0A098EYP5-F1
#
_cell.length_a   1.000
_cell.length_b   1.000
_cell.length_c   1.000
_cell.angle_alpha   90.00
_cell.angle_beta   90.00
_cell.angle_gamma   90.00
#
_symmetry.space_group_name_H-M   'P 1'
#
loop_
_entity.id
_entity.type
_entity.pdbx_description
1 polymer ?
#
loop_
_entity_poly.entity_id
_entity_poly.type
_entity_poly.pdbx_seq_one_letter_code
_entity_poly.pdbx_strand_id
1 'polypeptide(L)'
;MHNQTHFERYIRYNINKRVKKRIDILLFKSLEFKNAVGQKVKVIDIPVLEEGNPYSFMIRFRLQTFMTSIYAEKQPKKCYSFREYLKRALKWPDYEQLYHTAELKNNA
;
A
#
# COMPACT_ATOMS: atom_id res chain seq x y z
N MET A 1 -26.02 -3.39 5.42
CA MET A 1 -25.34 -2.80 4.23
C MET A 1 -24.85 -1.34 4.44
N HIS A 2 -24.98 -0.74 5.63
CA HIS A 2 -24.66 0.68 5.86
C HIS A 2 -23.17 1.00 6.19
N ASN A 3 -22.34 -0.02 6.50
CA ASN A 3 -20.97 0.17 6.97
C ASN A 3 -19.90 0.14 5.86
N GLN A 4 -20.22 -0.35 4.66
CA GLN A 4 -19.27 -0.46 3.54
C GLN A 4 -18.86 0.94 3.03
N THR A 5 -19.83 1.86 2.94
CA THR A 5 -19.68 3.20 2.36
C THR A 5 -18.82 4.14 3.20
N HIS A 6 -18.82 3.95 4.53
CA HIS A 6 -17.99 4.74 5.46
C HIS A 6 -16.52 4.34 5.40
N PHE A 7 -16.25 3.05 5.22
CA PHE A 7 -14.90 2.52 5.03
C PHE A 7 -14.30 3.01 3.70
N GLU A 8 -15.05 2.93 2.61
CA GLU A 8 -14.59 3.43 1.30
C GLU A 8 -14.29 4.94 1.32
N ARG A 9 -15.11 5.73 2.03
CA ARG A 9 -14.84 7.16 2.25
C ARG A 9 -13.58 7.40 3.08
N TYR A 10 -13.33 6.59 4.11
CA TYR A 10 -12.12 6.69 4.93
C TYR A 10 -10.84 6.35 4.16
N ILE A 11 -10.88 5.32 3.32
CA ILE A 11 -9.78 4.94 2.42
C ILE A 11 -9.51 6.08 1.44
N ARG A 12 -10.55 6.60 0.79
CA ARG A 12 -10.42 7.72 -0.18
C ARG A 12 -9.90 9.00 0.46
N TYR A 13 -10.32 9.33 1.69
CA TYR A 13 -9.85 10.50 2.42
C TYR A 13 -8.36 10.39 2.81
N ASN A 14 -7.93 9.25 3.33
CA ASN A 14 -6.54 9.05 3.75
C ASN A 14 -5.55 9.00 2.58
N ILE A 15 -5.96 8.49 1.42
CA ILE A 15 -5.13 8.47 0.21
C ILE A 15 -4.87 9.91 -0.31
N ASN A 16 -5.90 10.76 -0.35
CA ASN A 16 -5.77 12.08 -0.96
C ASN A 16 -5.14 13.14 -0.03
N LYS A 17 -5.23 12.99 1.30
CA LYS A 17 -4.71 13.99 2.27
C LYS A 17 -3.17 14.06 2.35
N ARG A 18 -2.42 13.09 1.81
CA ARG A 18 -0.95 12.95 2.00
C ARG A 18 -0.10 13.10 0.72
N VAL A 19 -0.51 13.95 -0.22
CA VAL A 19 0.22 14.20 -1.50
C VAL A 19 0.94 15.58 -1.49
N LYS A 20 1.52 16.02 -0.37
CA LYS A 20 2.29 17.29 -0.34
C LYS A 20 3.72 17.08 0.20
N LYS A 21 4.69 17.24 -0.73
CA LYS A 21 6.13 17.56 -0.60
C LYS A 21 7.18 16.45 -0.26
N ARG A 22 8.01 16.15 -1.29
CA ARG A 22 9.48 15.87 -1.39
C ARG A 22 10.19 14.81 -0.51
N ILE A 23 10.90 13.85 -1.14
CA ILE A 23 12.39 13.63 -1.18
C ILE A 23 12.69 12.26 -1.84
N ASP A 24 13.69 12.23 -2.73
CA ASP A 24 14.12 11.18 -3.67
C ASP A 24 14.74 9.89 -3.08
N ILE A 25 14.05 9.23 -2.15
CA ILE A 25 14.31 7.83 -1.78
C ILE A 25 12.97 7.11 -1.90
N LEU A 26 12.96 5.85 -2.34
CA LEU A 26 11.75 5.03 -2.33
C LEU A 26 11.19 4.99 -0.90
N LEU A 27 10.29 5.91 -0.58
CA LEU A 27 9.77 6.12 0.76
C LEU A 27 8.73 5.05 1.00
N PHE A 28 9.04 4.10 1.88
CA PHE A 28 8.05 3.15 2.34
C PHE A 28 7.23 3.75 3.47
N LYS A 29 5.91 3.64 3.36
CA LYS A 29 4.98 4.03 4.44
C LYS A 29 4.39 2.80 5.10
N SER A 30 3.94 3.01 6.33
CA SER A 30 3.03 2.09 7.00
C SER A 30 1.67 2.75 7.23
N LEU A 31 0.62 1.93 7.19
CA LEU A 31 -0.74 2.29 7.54
C LEU A 31 -1.20 1.42 8.70
N GLU A 32 -1.91 2.02 9.65
CA GLU A 32 -2.44 1.32 10.81
C GLU A 32 -3.94 1.61 10.93
N PHE A 33 -4.73 0.58 11.17
CA PHE A 33 -6.19 0.69 11.25
C PHE A 33 -6.75 -0.34 12.23
N LYS A 34 -8.02 -0.16 12.62
CA LYS A 34 -8.79 -1.19 13.32
C LYS A 34 -9.69 -1.92 12.31
N ASN A 35 -9.71 -3.25 12.39
CA ASN A 35 -10.64 -4.04 11.59
C ASN A 35 -12.06 -4.04 12.20
N ALA A 36 -13.01 -4.75 11.59
CA ALA A 36 -14.40 -4.79 12.03
C ALA A 36 -14.61 -5.34 13.45
N VAL A 37 -13.67 -6.14 13.97
CA VAL A 37 -13.71 -6.69 15.33
C VAL A 37 -12.87 -5.87 16.33
N GLY A 38 -12.40 -4.68 15.93
CA GLY A 38 -11.63 -3.77 16.78
C GLY A 38 -10.15 -4.10 16.92
N GLN A 39 -9.67 -5.16 16.26
CA GLN A 39 -8.26 -5.54 16.27
C GLN A 39 -7.44 -4.51 15.49
N LYS A 40 -6.34 -4.08 16.10
CA LYS A 40 -5.35 -3.18 15.51
C LYS A 40 -4.47 -3.95 14.52
N VAL A 41 -4.44 -3.48 13.27
CA VAL A 41 -3.70 -4.08 12.16
C VAL A 41 -2.79 -3.03 11.53
N LYS A 42 -1.55 -3.43 11.23
CA LYS A 42 -0.55 -2.60 10.56
C LYS A 42 -0.17 -3.21 9.20
N VAL A 43 -0.18 -2.39 8.16
CA VAL A 43 0.39 -2.70 6.84
C VAL A 43 1.67 -1.88 6.69
N ILE A 44 2.79 -2.52 6.37
CA ILE A 44 4.11 -1.91 6.19
C ILE A 44 4.59 -2.06 4.73
N ASP A 45 5.70 -1.42 4.39
CA ASP A 45 6.35 -1.50 3.08
C ASP A 45 5.50 -1.03 1.90
N ILE A 46 4.62 -0.05 2.14
CA ILE A 46 3.79 0.55 1.08
C ILE A 46 4.67 1.51 0.26
N PRO A 47 4.94 1.25 -1.04
CA PRO A 47 5.76 2.12 -1.85
C PRO A 47 5.03 3.45 -2.08
N VAL A 48 5.72 4.56 -1.81
CA VAL A 48 5.26 5.90 -2.20
C VAL A 48 5.84 6.23 -3.56
N LEU A 49 4.96 6.35 -4.54
CA LEU A 49 5.32 6.73 -5.90
C LEU A 49 5.07 8.21 -6.12
N GLU A 50 5.89 8.82 -6.98
CA GLU A 50 5.69 10.20 -7.40
C GLU A 50 4.40 10.37 -8.21
N GLU A 51 3.86 11.58 -8.17
CA GLU A 51 2.72 11.95 -8.98
C GLU A 51 3.09 11.84 -10.47
N GLY A 52 2.26 11.16 -11.27
CA GLY A 52 2.56 10.85 -12.67
C GLY A 52 3.31 9.54 -12.91
N ASN A 53 3.78 8.83 -11.86
CA ASN A 53 4.36 7.51 -12.05
C ASN A 53 3.30 6.52 -12.63
N PRO A 54 3.62 5.77 -13.70
CA PRO A 54 2.65 4.89 -14.36
C PRO A 54 2.09 3.79 -13.45
N TYR A 55 2.85 3.39 -12.41
CA TYR A 55 2.43 2.38 -11.45
C TYR A 55 1.57 2.93 -10.30
N SER A 56 1.39 4.26 -10.19
CA SER A 56 0.63 4.88 -9.10
C SER A 56 -0.80 4.35 -8.99
N PHE A 57 -1.49 4.18 -10.12
CA PHE A 57 -2.84 3.60 -10.12
C PHE A 57 -2.82 2.13 -9.70
N MET A 58 -1.90 1.35 -10.26
CA MET A 58 -1.76 -0.08 -9.94
C MET A 58 -1.48 -0.29 -8.46
N ILE A 59 -0.56 0.47 -7.86
CA ILE A 59 -0.23 0.37 -6.43
C ILE A 59 -1.44 0.72 -5.57
N ARG A 60 -2.18 1.80 -5.89
CA ARG A 60 -3.40 2.18 -5.16
C ARG A 60 -4.46 1.07 -5.22
N PHE A 61 -4.71 0.54 -6.41
CA PHE A 61 -5.68 -0.55 -6.60
C PHE A 61 -5.25 -1.81 -5.83
N ARG A 62 -3.99 -2.22 -5.96
CA ARG A 62 -3.42 -3.38 -5.27
C ARG A 62 -3.46 -3.24 -3.75
N LEU A 63 -3.20 -2.04 -3.22
CA LEU A 63 -3.30 -1.76 -1.78
C LEU A 63 -4.74 -1.89 -1.30
N GLN A 64 -5.70 -1.35 -2.05
CA GLN A 64 -7.11 -1.51 -1.75
C GLN A 64 -7.52 -3.00 -1.74
N THR A 65 -7.17 -3.76 -2.78
CA THR A 65 -7.43 -5.21 -2.84
C THR A 65 -6.82 -5.94 -1.65
N PHE A 66 -5.58 -5.62 -1.30
CA PHE A 66 -4.88 -6.24 -0.19
C PHE A 66 -5.56 -5.94 1.14
N MET A 67 -5.88 -4.68 1.41
CA MET A 67 -6.61 -4.31 2.63
C MET A 67 -7.96 -5.03 2.71
N THR A 68 -8.74 -5.06 1.62
CA THR A 68 -10.02 -5.80 1.58
C THR A 68 -9.84 -7.28 1.92
N SER A 69 -8.78 -7.93 1.42
CA SER A 69 -8.49 -9.33 1.78
C SER A 69 -8.17 -9.51 3.27
N ILE A 70 -7.43 -8.59 3.88
CA ILE A 70 -7.13 -8.61 5.32
C ILE A 70 -8.41 -8.44 6.15
N TYR A 71 -9.32 -7.57 5.70
CA TYR A 71 -10.62 -7.37 6.36
C TYR A 71 -11.52 -8.61 6.29
N ALA A 72 -11.38 -9.44 5.25
CA ALA A 72 -12.15 -10.67 5.08
C ALA A 72 -11.50 -11.89 5.75
N GLU A 73 -10.26 -11.78 6.24
CA GLU A 73 -9.54 -12.90 6.87
C GLU A 73 -10.16 -13.25 8.23
N LYS A 74 -10.44 -14.54 8.45
CA LYS A 74 -11.05 -15.01 9.72
C LYS A 74 -10.13 -14.77 10.93
N GLN A 75 -8.82 -14.84 10.72
CA GLN A 75 -7.81 -14.72 11.76
C GLN A 75 -6.69 -13.78 11.28
N PRO A 76 -6.94 -12.46 11.25
CA PRO A 76 -5.99 -11.53 10.70
C PRO A 76 -4.76 -11.38 11.60
N LYS A 77 -3.58 -11.27 10.97
CA LYS A 77 -2.31 -10.95 11.62
C LYS A 77 -2.33 -9.50 12.14
N LYS A 78 -1.46 -9.20 13.10
CA LYS A 78 -1.26 -7.82 13.57
C LYS A 78 -0.45 -6.97 12.59
N CYS A 79 0.38 -7.60 11.76
CA CYS A 79 1.28 -6.92 10.83
C CYS A 79 1.33 -7.65 9.48
N TYR A 80 1.34 -6.88 8.40
CA TYR A 80 1.39 -7.36 7.02
C TYR A 80 2.38 -6.53 6.20
N SER A 81 3.22 -7.16 5.37
CA SER A 81 4.06 -6.46 4.41
C SER A 81 3.36 -6.37 3.04
N PHE A 82 3.20 -5.15 2.54
CA PHE A 82 2.65 -4.92 1.21
C PHE A 82 3.63 -5.30 0.11
N ARG A 83 4.95 -5.15 0.35
CA ARG A 83 5.99 -5.62 -0.58
C ARG A 83 5.91 -7.13 -0.80
N GLU A 84 5.75 -7.92 0.25
CA GLU A 84 5.59 -9.37 0.15
C GLU A 84 4.32 -9.77 -0.61
N TYR A 85 3.23 -9.01 -0.44
CA TYR A 85 2.03 -9.19 -1.24
C TYR A 85 2.29 -8.88 -2.72
N LEU A 86 2.93 -7.75 -3.04
CA LEU A 86 3.22 -7.36 -4.42
C LEU A 86 4.16 -8.36 -5.12
N LYS A 87 5.15 -8.91 -4.40
CA LYS A 87 6.05 -9.96 -4.92
C LYS A 87 5.29 -11.18 -5.45
N ARG A 88 4.13 -11.50 -4.86
CA ARG A 88 3.26 -12.61 -5.28
C ARG A 88 2.21 -12.18 -6.30
N ALA A 89 1.75 -10.94 -6.21
CA ALA A 89 0.61 -10.44 -6.97
C ALA A 89 0.98 -9.83 -8.33
N LEU A 90 2.24 -9.43 -8.53
CA LEU A 90 2.74 -8.83 -9.75
C LEU A 90 3.54 -9.82 -10.59
N LYS A 91 3.61 -9.56 -11.90
CA LYS A 91 4.60 -10.24 -12.75
C LYS A 91 5.98 -9.74 -12.38
N TRP A 92 6.99 -10.60 -12.55
CA TRP A 92 8.38 -10.26 -12.20
C TRP A 92 8.87 -8.91 -12.77
N PRO A 93 8.64 -8.57 -14.05
CA PRO A 93 9.11 -7.29 -14.60
C PRO A 93 8.48 -6.07 -13.91
N ASP A 94 7.19 -6.12 -13.57
CA ASP A 94 6.50 -5.03 -12.89
C ASP A 94 7.02 -4.87 -11.46
N TYR A 95 7.28 -5.98 -10.77
CA TYR A 95 7.86 -5.99 -9.44
C TYR A 95 9.30 -5.44 -9.44
N GLU A 96 10.10 -5.84 -10.42
CA GLU A 96 11.47 -5.37 -10.58
C GLU A 96 11.53 -3.86 -10.85
N GLN A 97 10.68 -3.33 -11.74
CA GLN A 97 10.64 -1.88 -12.00
C GLN A 97 10.25 -1.05 -10.77
N LEU A 98 9.43 -1.61 -9.88
CA LEU A 98 9.03 -0.95 -8.64
C LEU A 98 10.13 -0.94 -7.57
N TYR A 99 10.98 -1.97 -7.52
CA TYR A 99 11.87 -2.22 -6.38
C TYR A 99 13.36 -2.28 -6.70
N HIS A 100 13.76 -2.50 -7.95
CA HIS A 100 15.16 -2.67 -8.37
C HIS A 100 15.78 -1.36 -8.88
N THR A 101 14.97 -0.43 -9.41
CA THR A 101 15.43 0.89 -9.87
C THR A 101 15.98 1.78 -8.75
N ALA A 102 15.72 1.44 -7.48
CA ALA A 102 16.20 2.18 -6.32
C ALA A 102 17.65 1.82 -5.91
N GLU A 103 18.18 0.66 -6.32
CA GLU A 103 19.52 0.22 -5.90
C GLU A 103 20.66 0.83 -6.74
N LEU A 104 20.36 1.45 -7.89
CA LEU A 104 21.38 1.89 -8.86
C LEU A 104 21.75 3.39 -8.81
N LYS A 105 21.24 4.19 -7.86
CA LYS A 105 21.54 5.64 -7.78
C LYS A 105 22.64 6.04 -6.79
N ASN A 106 23.32 5.11 -6.11
CA ASN A 106 24.32 5.40 -5.07
C ASN A 106 25.77 5.01 -5.41
N ASN A 107 26.17 5.00 -6.68
CA ASN A 107 27.60 4.90 -7.05
C ASN A 107 27.92 5.87 -8.21
N ALA A 108 28.15 7.14 -7.86
CA ALA A 108 28.86 8.11 -8.69
C ALA A 108 29.72 8.99 -7.78
#